data_AF-A0A9X7N640-F1
#
_entry.id   AF-A0A9X7N640-F1
#
_cell.length_a   1.000
_cell.length_b   1.000
_cell.length_c   1.000
_cell.angle_alpha   90.00
_cell.angle_beta   90.00
_cell.angle_gamma   90.00
#
_symmetry.space_group_name_H-M   'P 1'
#
loop_
_entity.id
_entity.type
_entity.pdbx_description
1 polymer ?
#
loop_
_entity_poly.entity_id
_entity_poly.type
_entity_poly.pdbx_seq_one_letter_code
_entity_poly.pdbx_strand_id
1 'polypeptide(L)'
;MTDSPLAQWRRLIDDRRQWKLTPDYHRAELEGLARKALGLRMIDQGEFVEMCEIAEAGRLTVLEDLAHQAFQRAGVYDVIAEGTGELLGEILSGTFMSVPPEPRGILGRITYDDAGQLAMFDGSPAEWKGDVRGLTWTRRDGQQARLIEVGRIVAGKVVRAITDADAFRLALDAHQVAQEEGDAARANALALLIELGRFRRCPTCRDSFADKEDCAMCAGRGLVEKEWSSV
;
A
#
# COMPACT_ATOMS: atom_id res chain seq x y z
N MET A 1 -30.94 22.36 12.28
CA MET A 1 -29.95 23.46 12.27
C MET A 1 -28.69 22.91 11.66
N THR A 2 -28.22 23.47 10.56
CA THR A 2 -26.96 23.07 9.93
C THR A 2 -25.80 23.52 10.83
N ASP A 3 -24.86 22.62 11.09
CA ASP A 3 -23.71 22.89 11.96
C ASP A 3 -22.86 24.04 11.38
N SER A 4 -22.31 24.91 12.22
CA SER A 4 -21.50 26.07 11.77
C SER A 4 -20.26 25.61 10.98
N PRO A 5 -19.80 26.32 9.93
CA PRO A 5 -18.60 25.91 9.18
C PRO A 5 -17.35 25.80 10.07
N LEU A 6 -17.22 26.66 11.09
CA LEU A 6 -16.10 26.59 12.04
C LEU A 6 -16.21 25.35 12.96
N ALA A 7 -17.43 24.98 13.38
CA ALA A 7 -17.66 23.77 14.17
C ALA A 7 -17.38 22.50 13.34
N GLN A 8 -17.81 22.49 12.08
CA GLN A 8 -17.49 21.40 11.14
C GLN A 8 -15.99 21.29 10.91
N TRP A 9 -15.28 22.41 10.70
CA TRP A 9 -13.83 22.42 10.53
C TRP A 9 -13.12 21.81 11.73
N ARG A 10 -13.48 22.25 12.95
CA ARG A 10 -12.90 21.72 14.21
C ARG A 10 -13.15 20.24 14.42
N ARG A 11 -14.28 19.71 13.93
CA ARG A 11 -14.57 18.28 13.99
C ARG A 11 -13.76 17.49 12.95
N LEU A 12 -13.64 18.03 11.74
CA LEU A 12 -13.01 17.33 10.62
C LEU A 12 -11.48 17.36 10.68
N ILE A 13 -10.87 18.36 11.30
CA ILE A 13 -9.41 18.43 11.40
C ILE A 13 -8.82 17.22 12.15
N ASP A 14 -9.57 16.69 13.13
CA ASP A 14 -9.19 15.50 13.91
C ASP A 14 -9.65 14.17 13.29
N ASP A 15 -10.31 14.18 12.12
CA ASP A 15 -10.78 12.97 11.44
C ASP A 15 -9.62 12.23 10.76
N ARG A 16 -8.92 11.42 11.56
CA ARG A 16 -7.76 10.62 11.13
C ARG A 16 -8.09 9.66 10.00
N ARG A 17 -9.32 9.14 9.97
CA ARG A 17 -9.76 8.19 8.96
C ARG A 17 -9.85 8.87 7.59
N GLN A 18 -10.48 10.03 7.51
CA GLN A 18 -10.61 10.78 6.26
C GLN A 18 -9.26 11.28 5.75
N TRP A 19 -8.38 11.72 6.66
CA TRP A 19 -7.01 12.05 6.33
C TRP A 19 -6.31 10.92 5.56
N LYS A 20 -6.41 9.67 6.03
CA LYS A 20 -5.76 8.51 5.39
C LYS A 20 -6.47 8.04 4.12
N LEU A 21 -7.80 8.17 4.04
CA LEU A 21 -8.58 7.70 2.90
C LEU A 21 -8.45 8.62 1.68
N THR A 22 -8.53 9.93 1.90
CA THR A 22 -8.56 10.94 0.84
C THR A 22 -7.86 12.24 1.28
N PRO A 23 -6.53 12.23 1.48
CA PRO A 23 -5.80 13.38 2.04
C PRO A 23 -6.02 14.69 1.28
N ASP A 24 -5.94 14.67 -0.05
CA ASP A 24 -6.06 15.88 -0.87
C ASP A 24 -7.49 16.45 -0.86
N TYR A 25 -8.51 15.58 -0.91
CA TYR A 25 -9.91 15.98 -0.83
C TYR A 25 -10.23 16.53 0.56
N HIS A 26 -9.77 15.86 1.62
CA HIS A 26 -10.00 16.28 3.00
C HIS A 26 -9.37 17.64 3.30
N ARG A 27 -8.13 17.87 2.83
CA ARG A 27 -7.48 19.19 2.87
C ARG A 27 -8.33 20.26 2.15
N ALA A 28 -8.82 19.96 0.94
CA ALA A 28 -9.64 20.88 0.17
C ALA A 28 -10.99 21.18 0.85
N GLU A 29 -11.59 20.20 1.52
CA GLU A 29 -12.82 20.37 2.30
C GLU A 29 -12.60 21.30 3.49
N LEU A 30 -11.51 21.10 4.24
CA LEU A 30 -11.11 21.99 5.35
C LEU A 30 -10.85 23.43 4.87
N GLU A 31 -10.14 23.61 3.75
CA GLU A 31 -9.95 24.92 3.12
C GLU A 31 -11.29 25.57 2.73
N GLY A 32 -12.21 24.78 2.17
CA GLY A 32 -13.55 25.23 1.81
C GLY A 32 -14.37 25.69 3.03
N LEU A 33 -14.26 24.99 4.15
CA LEU A 33 -14.91 25.37 5.41
C LEU A 33 -14.30 26.63 6.03
N ALA A 34 -12.97 26.76 6.02
CA ALA A 34 -12.27 27.97 6.47
C ALA A 34 -12.70 29.18 5.62
N ARG A 35 -12.78 29.03 4.30
CA ARG A 35 -13.25 30.09 3.39
C ARG A 35 -14.69 30.52 3.68
N LYS A 36 -15.58 29.57 3.99
CA LYS A 36 -16.96 29.87 4.41
C LYS A 36 -16.99 30.62 5.74
N ALA A 37 -16.19 30.21 6.71
CA ALA A 37 -16.09 30.88 8.02
C ALA A 37 -15.60 32.34 7.87
N LEU A 38 -14.59 32.57 7.03
CA LEU A 38 -14.10 33.91 6.69
C LEU A 38 -15.19 34.77 6.04
N GLY A 39 -15.91 34.21 5.05
CA GLY A 39 -17.01 34.90 4.37
C GLY A 39 -18.16 35.29 5.30
N LEU A 40 -18.39 34.50 6.36
CA LEU A 40 -19.36 34.78 7.42
C LEU A 40 -18.79 35.65 8.56
N ARG A 41 -17.54 36.12 8.44
CA ARG A 41 -16.82 36.91 9.45
C ARG A 41 -16.73 36.24 10.82
N MET A 42 -16.71 34.90 10.82
CA MET A 42 -16.51 34.10 12.04
C MET A 42 -15.03 34.02 12.43
N ILE A 43 -14.16 34.25 11.45
CA ILE A 43 -12.71 34.32 11.57
C ILE A 43 -12.21 35.51 10.75
N ASP A 44 -11.00 35.97 11.04
CA ASP A 44 -10.29 36.96 10.26
C ASP A 44 -9.37 36.34 9.18
N GLN A 45 -8.68 37.21 8.44
CA GLN A 45 -7.80 36.78 7.34
C GLN A 45 -6.55 36.05 7.84
N GLY A 46 -6.03 36.39 9.02
CA GLY A 46 -4.89 35.72 9.63
C GLY A 46 -5.26 34.31 10.06
N GLU A 47 -6.37 34.18 10.79
CA GLU A 47 -6.93 32.89 11.19
C GLU A 47 -7.24 32.00 9.97
N PHE A 48 -7.73 32.57 8.86
CA PHE A 48 -7.92 31.81 7.62
C PHE A 48 -6.61 31.21 7.09
N VAL A 49 -5.52 32.00 7.06
CA VAL A 49 -4.21 31.52 6.61
C VAL A 49 -3.71 30.41 7.53
N GLU A 50 -3.75 30.62 8.85
CA GLU A 50 -3.34 29.61 9.84
C GLU A 50 -4.12 28.30 9.68
N MET A 51 -5.43 28.36 9.51
CA MET A 51 -6.26 27.18 9.28
C MET A 51 -5.88 26.42 7.99
N CYS A 52 -5.50 27.14 6.94
CA CYS A 52 -5.03 26.52 5.69
C CYS A 52 -3.65 25.86 5.87
N GLU A 53 -2.74 26.51 6.58
CA GLU A 53 -1.42 25.95 6.88
C GLU A 53 -1.52 24.69 7.75
N ILE A 54 -2.39 24.69 8.76
CA ILE A 54 -2.67 23.50 9.59
C ILE A 54 -3.19 22.35 8.72
N ALA A 55 -4.13 22.61 7.81
CA ALA A 55 -4.66 21.58 6.92
C ALA A 55 -3.58 21.03 5.97
N GLU A 56 -2.70 21.89 5.44
CA GLU A 56 -1.60 21.46 4.57
C GLU A 56 -0.56 20.64 5.33
N ALA A 57 -0.18 21.07 6.54
CA ALA A 57 0.72 20.31 7.41
C ALA A 57 0.15 18.92 7.75
N GLY A 58 -1.15 18.84 8.05
CA GLY A 58 -1.86 17.58 8.28
C GLY A 58 -1.79 16.65 7.05
N ARG A 59 -2.02 17.20 5.85
CA ARG A 59 -1.91 16.45 4.60
C ARG A 59 -0.51 15.89 4.37
N LEU A 60 0.52 16.73 4.51
CA LEU A 60 1.91 16.32 4.29
C LEU A 60 2.33 15.21 5.25
N THR A 61 2.03 15.38 6.54
CA THR A 61 2.31 14.36 7.57
C THR A 61 1.68 13.01 7.20
N VAL A 62 0.42 13.04 6.74
CA VAL A 62 -0.29 11.82 6.37
C VAL A 62 0.29 11.17 5.11
N LEU A 63 0.70 11.96 4.12
CA LEU A 63 1.34 11.42 2.91
C LEU A 63 2.70 10.78 3.22
N GLU A 64 3.47 11.36 4.13
CA GLU A 64 4.72 10.77 4.61
C GLU A 64 4.47 9.43 5.28
N ASP A 65 3.49 9.34 6.19
CA ASP A 65 3.12 8.08 6.82
C ASP A 65 2.68 7.02 5.79
N LEU A 66 1.86 7.42 4.80
CA LEU A 66 1.35 6.51 3.77
C LEU A 66 2.47 5.99 2.85
N ALA A 67 3.47 6.83 2.56
CA ALA A 67 4.63 6.43 1.78
C ALA A 67 5.47 5.34 2.48
N HIS A 68 5.46 5.31 3.82
CA HIS A 68 6.17 4.30 4.62
C HIS A 68 5.29 3.11 5.04
N GLN A 69 4.00 3.11 4.69
CA GLN A 69 3.10 2.03 5.08
C GLN A 69 3.38 0.76 4.26
N ALA A 70 3.62 -0.38 4.92
CA ALA A 70 3.90 -1.63 4.21
C ALA A 70 2.71 -2.12 3.34
N PHE A 71 1.48 -2.03 3.86
CA PHE A 71 0.29 -2.35 3.08
C PHE A 71 0.00 -1.22 2.09
N GLN A 72 0.09 -1.53 0.81
CA GLN A 72 -0.17 -0.61 -0.30
C GLN A 72 -1.57 -0.85 -0.85
N ARG A 73 -2.40 0.19 -0.94
CA ARG A 73 -3.76 0.05 -1.48
C ARG A 73 -3.79 -0.42 -2.93
N ALA A 74 -2.75 -0.13 -3.70
CA ALA A 74 -2.62 -0.63 -5.07
C ALA A 74 -2.07 -2.06 -5.13
N GLY A 75 -1.60 -2.64 -4.02
CA GLY A 75 -1.05 -3.98 -3.98
C GLY A 75 -2.13 -5.06 -4.19
N VAL A 76 -1.66 -6.22 -4.66
CA VAL A 76 -2.41 -7.46 -4.75
C VAL A 76 -1.74 -8.45 -3.82
N TYR A 77 -2.48 -9.01 -2.89
CA TYR A 77 -1.91 -9.83 -1.82
C TYR A 77 -2.58 -11.20 -1.75
N ASP A 78 -1.78 -12.25 -1.65
CA ASP A 78 -2.28 -13.54 -1.16
C ASP A 78 -2.36 -13.49 0.37
N VAL A 79 -3.46 -14.02 0.93
CA VAL A 79 -3.68 -14.09 2.37
C VAL A 79 -3.38 -15.51 2.83
N ILE A 80 -2.27 -15.70 3.51
CA ILE A 80 -1.78 -17.01 3.93
C ILE A 80 -1.95 -17.19 5.43
N ALA A 81 -2.62 -18.25 5.88
CA ALA A 81 -2.76 -18.57 7.29
C ALA A 81 -1.40 -18.86 7.94
N GLU A 82 -1.11 -18.19 9.05
CA GLU A 82 0.12 -18.43 9.80
C GLU A 82 0.03 -19.78 10.53
N GLY A 83 1.07 -20.60 10.40
CA GLY A 83 1.14 -21.95 10.97
C GLY A 83 0.78 -23.07 9.99
N THR A 84 -0.28 -22.91 9.17
CA THR A 84 -0.67 -23.95 8.19
C THR A 84 -0.12 -23.67 6.78
N GLY A 85 0.11 -22.40 6.43
CA GLY A 85 0.48 -22.02 5.06
C GLY A 85 -0.67 -22.09 4.06
N GLU A 86 -1.90 -22.25 4.53
CA GLU A 86 -3.10 -22.33 3.69
C GLU A 86 -3.44 -20.98 3.05
N LEU A 87 -3.80 -20.98 1.76
CA LEU A 87 -4.29 -19.80 1.05
C LEU A 87 -5.76 -19.55 1.42
N LEU A 88 -5.99 -18.49 2.19
CA LEU A 88 -7.32 -18.09 2.66
C LEU A 88 -8.09 -17.24 1.63
N GLY A 89 -7.37 -16.66 0.67
CA GLY A 89 -7.93 -15.83 -0.40
C GLY A 89 -6.95 -14.78 -0.90
N GLU A 90 -7.46 -13.83 -1.67
CA GLU A 90 -6.68 -12.77 -2.30
C GLU A 90 -7.26 -11.40 -1.94
N ILE A 91 -6.40 -10.41 -1.69
CA ILE A 91 -6.78 -9.01 -1.56
C ILE A 91 -6.42 -8.28 -2.84
N LEU A 92 -7.42 -7.66 -3.47
CA LEU A 92 -7.26 -6.78 -4.62
C LEU A 92 -7.77 -5.38 -4.25
N SER A 93 -6.89 -4.38 -4.30
CA SER A 93 -7.26 -3.00 -4.00
C SER A 93 -7.90 -2.81 -2.60
N GLY A 94 -7.48 -3.62 -1.63
CA GLY A 94 -8.05 -3.66 -0.28
C GLY A 94 -9.30 -4.52 -0.13
N THR A 95 -9.88 -5.08 -1.18
CA THR A 95 -11.01 -6.01 -1.08
C THR A 95 -10.49 -7.44 -0.96
N PHE A 96 -10.81 -8.11 0.15
CA PHE A 96 -10.50 -9.51 0.38
C PHE A 96 -11.57 -10.41 -0.25
N MET A 97 -11.13 -11.32 -1.12
CA MET A 97 -11.98 -12.19 -1.92
C MET A 97 -11.59 -13.66 -1.74
N SER A 98 -12.58 -14.54 -1.83
CA SER A 98 -12.35 -15.97 -1.94
C SER A 98 -11.64 -16.31 -3.26
N VAL A 99 -10.83 -17.36 -3.21
CA VAL A 99 -10.16 -17.96 -4.36
C VAL A 99 -10.75 -19.37 -4.60
N PRO A 100 -10.55 -19.98 -5.78
CA PRO A 100 -11.05 -21.32 -6.05
C PRO A 100 -10.55 -22.36 -5.03
N PRO A 101 -11.36 -23.39 -4.72
CA PRO A 101 -12.56 -23.84 -5.45
C PRO A 101 -13.86 -23.09 -5.11
N GLU A 102 -13.87 -22.22 -4.10
CA GLU A 102 -15.04 -21.46 -3.73
C GLU A 102 -15.48 -20.47 -4.83
N PRO A 103 -16.79 -20.19 -4.97
CA PRO A 103 -17.25 -19.09 -5.81
C PRO A 103 -16.60 -17.78 -5.37
N ARG A 104 -16.14 -16.97 -6.33
CA ARG A 104 -15.59 -15.63 -6.03
C ARG A 104 -16.64 -14.80 -5.31
N GLY A 105 -16.33 -14.42 -4.07
CA GLY A 105 -17.16 -13.61 -3.20
C GLY A 105 -16.30 -12.65 -2.39
N ILE A 106 -16.88 -11.52 -2.01
CA ILE A 106 -16.22 -10.55 -1.13
C ILE A 106 -16.32 -11.09 0.30
N LEU A 107 -15.17 -11.39 0.89
CA LEU A 107 -15.04 -11.86 2.27
C LEU A 107 -14.80 -10.71 3.25
N GLY A 108 -14.29 -9.58 2.75
CA GLY A 108 -14.09 -8.38 3.54
C GLY A 108 -13.38 -7.27 2.78
N ARG A 109 -13.05 -6.22 3.52
CA ARG A 109 -12.31 -5.07 3.02
C ARG A 109 -11.36 -4.55 4.09
N ILE A 110 -10.10 -4.34 3.71
CA ILE A 110 -9.12 -3.60 4.48
C ILE A 110 -9.38 -2.10 4.28
N THR A 111 -9.60 -1.40 5.37
CA THR A 111 -9.76 0.06 5.40
C THR A 111 -9.30 0.60 6.75
N TYR A 112 -9.17 1.93 6.84
CA TYR A 112 -8.90 2.60 8.10
C TYR A 112 -10.14 2.61 9.00
N ASP A 113 -9.92 2.29 10.28
CA ASP A 113 -10.85 2.51 11.37
C ASP A 113 -10.90 4.00 11.77
N ASP A 114 -11.68 4.31 12.81
CA ASP A 114 -11.84 5.69 13.28
C ASP A 114 -10.57 6.26 13.96
N ALA A 115 -9.64 5.38 14.39
CA ALA A 115 -8.34 5.77 14.91
C ALA A 115 -7.30 6.02 13.80
N GLY A 116 -7.64 5.73 12.53
CA GLY A 116 -6.73 5.83 11.39
C GLY A 116 -5.81 4.62 11.24
N GLN A 117 -6.12 3.49 11.88
CA GLN A 117 -5.38 2.23 11.79
C GLN A 117 -6.03 1.31 10.76
N LEU A 118 -5.23 0.50 10.07
CA LEU A 118 -5.77 -0.48 9.14
C LEU A 118 -6.45 -1.63 9.90
N ALA A 119 -7.65 -1.97 9.47
CA ALA A 119 -8.39 -3.12 9.96
C ALA A 119 -9.15 -3.81 8.82
N MET A 120 -9.44 -5.09 9.01
CA MET A 120 -10.30 -5.87 8.14
C MET A 120 -11.76 -5.73 8.60
N PHE A 121 -12.65 -5.41 7.68
CA PHE A 121 -14.10 -5.34 7.92
C PHE A 121 -14.86 -6.28 6.99
N ASP A 122 -16.10 -6.59 7.35
CA ASP A 122 -17.12 -7.13 6.44
C ASP A 122 -17.30 -6.25 5.17
N GLY A 123 -17.61 -6.88 4.03
CA GLY A 123 -17.96 -6.23 2.76
C GLY A 123 -19.33 -5.51 2.74
N SER A 124 -20.16 -5.63 3.80
CA SER A 124 -21.38 -4.86 4.12
C SER A 124 -21.29 -4.40 5.60
N PRO A 125 -22.02 -3.37 6.10
CA PRO A 125 -21.43 -2.39 7.00
C PRO A 125 -20.83 -2.94 8.30
N ALA A 126 -19.49 -2.93 8.32
CA ALA A 126 -18.60 -2.57 9.43
C ALA A 126 -18.48 -3.52 10.62
N GLU A 127 -18.73 -4.83 10.49
CA GLU A 127 -18.19 -5.74 11.50
C GLU A 127 -16.67 -5.82 11.39
N TRP A 128 -15.97 -5.36 12.44
CA TRP A 128 -14.53 -5.52 12.59
C TRP A 128 -14.16 -7.01 12.67
N LYS A 129 -13.22 -7.44 11.83
CA LYS A 129 -12.74 -8.83 11.75
C LYS A 129 -11.31 -9.01 12.25
N GLY A 130 -10.63 -7.91 12.59
CA GLY A 130 -9.24 -7.95 13.03
C GLY A 130 -8.43 -6.75 12.58
N ASP A 131 -7.29 -6.56 13.23
CA ASP A 131 -6.35 -5.47 12.93
C ASP A 131 -5.33 -5.89 11.88
N VAL A 132 -4.89 -4.94 11.07
CA VAL A 132 -3.82 -5.15 10.09
C VAL A 132 -2.64 -4.27 10.48
N ARG A 133 -1.50 -4.90 10.79
CA ARG A 133 -0.25 -4.23 11.14
C ARG A 133 0.86 -4.68 10.22
N GLY A 134 1.45 -3.74 9.48
CA GLY A 134 2.36 -4.06 8.39
C GLY A 134 1.66 -4.95 7.36
N LEU A 135 2.20 -6.15 7.15
CA LEU A 135 1.65 -7.20 6.30
C LEU A 135 1.12 -8.41 7.09
N THR A 136 0.67 -8.20 8.33
CA THR A 136 0.01 -9.23 9.15
C THR A 136 -1.41 -8.80 9.49
N TRP A 137 -2.37 -9.68 9.25
CA TRP A 137 -3.75 -9.55 9.73
C TRP A 137 -3.94 -10.45 10.94
N THR A 138 -4.24 -9.84 12.09
CA THR A 138 -4.61 -10.56 13.32
C THR A 138 -6.12 -10.60 13.44
N ARG A 139 -6.70 -11.79 13.30
CA ARG A 139 -8.13 -12.05 13.37
C ARG A 139 -8.66 -11.91 14.80
N ARG A 140 -9.98 -11.77 14.92
CA ARG A 140 -10.69 -11.68 16.21
C ARG A 140 -10.43 -12.85 17.16
N ASP A 141 -10.21 -14.04 16.63
CA ASP A 141 -9.89 -15.26 17.40
C ASP A 141 -8.39 -15.36 17.78
N GLY A 142 -7.59 -14.37 17.43
CA GLY A 142 -6.15 -14.33 17.67
C GLY A 142 -5.31 -15.05 16.61
N GLN A 143 -5.93 -15.73 15.65
CA GLN A 143 -5.20 -16.33 14.53
C GLN A 143 -4.60 -15.24 13.64
N GLN A 144 -3.43 -15.51 13.08
CA GLN A 144 -2.74 -14.57 12.21
C GLN A 144 -2.72 -15.07 10.77
N ALA A 145 -2.76 -14.13 9.83
CA ALA A 145 -2.52 -14.37 8.43
C ALA A 145 -1.52 -13.36 7.89
N ARG A 146 -0.63 -13.83 7.01
CA ARG A 146 0.36 -13.01 6.32
C ARG A 146 -0.19 -12.53 4.99
N LEU A 147 0.04 -11.26 4.68
CA LEU A 147 -0.31 -10.63 3.42
C LEU A 147 0.94 -10.64 2.52
N ILE A 148 0.93 -11.46 1.48
CA ILE A 148 2.07 -11.68 0.60
C ILE A 148 1.82 -10.90 -0.70
N GLU A 149 2.52 -9.79 -0.93
CA GLU A 149 2.33 -8.96 -2.14
C GLU A 149 2.75 -9.72 -3.41
N VAL A 150 1.77 -10.25 -4.15
CA VAL A 150 1.97 -11.02 -5.38
C VAL A 150 1.76 -10.19 -6.65
N GLY A 151 1.52 -8.89 -6.52
CA GLY A 151 1.37 -7.97 -7.63
C GLY A 151 0.94 -6.58 -7.20
N ARG A 152 0.76 -5.69 -8.17
CA ARG A 152 0.30 -4.31 -7.95
C ARG A 152 -0.57 -3.85 -9.13
N ILE A 153 -1.51 -2.97 -8.86
CA ILE A 153 -2.32 -2.31 -9.88
C ILE A 153 -1.55 -1.10 -10.40
N VAL A 154 -1.29 -1.10 -11.71
CA VAL A 154 -0.53 -0.05 -12.40
C VAL A 154 -1.36 0.41 -13.58
N ALA A 155 -1.70 1.70 -13.62
CA ALA A 155 -2.57 2.27 -14.67
C ALA A 155 -3.86 1.45 -14.90
N GLY A 156 -4.48 0.98 -13.81
CA GLY A 156 -5.72 0.19 -13.84
C GLY A 156 -5.57 -1.27 -14.25
N LYS A 157 -4.34 -1.76 -14.47
CA LYS A 157 -4.07 -3.16 -14.82
C LYS A 157 -3.34 -3.87 -13.68
N VAL A 158 -3.70 -5.12 -13.42
CA VAL A 158 -2.97 -5.95 -12.47
C VAL A 158 -1.66 -6.41 -13.10
N VAL A 159 -0.55 -6.03 -12.48
CA VAL A 159 0.79 -6.48 -12.82
C VAL A 159 1.22 -7.48 -11.73
N ARG A 160 1.47 -8.73 -12.12
CA ARG A 160 1.85 -9.80 -11.19
C ARG A 160 3.37 -9.86 -10.99
N ALA A 161 3.76 -10.27 -9.79
CA ALA A 161 5.15 -10.55 -9.46
C ALA A 161 5.75 -11.60 -10.41
N ILE A 162 6.99 -11.37 -10.84
CA ILE A 162 7.75 -12.37 -11.59
C ILE A 162 8.15 -13.48 -10.62
N THR A 163 7.65 -14.70 -10.86
CA THR A 163 7.91 -15.89 -10.04
C THR A 163 8.89 -16.86 -10.69
N ASP A 164 9.23 -16.66 -11.97
CA ASP A 164 10.24 -17.43 -12.70
C ASP A 164 11.61 -16.72 -12.66
N ALA A 165 12.66 -17.48 -12.38
CA ALA A 165 14.00 -16.93 -12.19
C ALA A 165 14.61 -16.41 -13.51
N ASP A 166 14.32 -17.08 -14.63
CA ASP A 166 14.87 -16.70 -15.93
C ASP A 166 14.16 -15.45 -16.48
N ALA A 167 12.84 -15.37 -16.34
CA ALA A 167 12.06 -14.17 -16.61
C ALA A 167 12.54 -12.98 -15.76
N PHE A 168 12.92 -13.23 -14.51
CA PHE A 168 13.47 -12.19 -13.64
C PHE A 168 14.83 -11.67 -14.13
N ARG A 169 15.72 -12.56 -14.59
CA ARG A 169 16.99 -12.13 -15.23
C ARG A 169 16.73 -11.32 -16.50
N LEU A 170 15.82 -11.78 -17.35
CA LEU A 170 15.45 -11.05 -18.56
C LEU A 170 14.93 -9.64 -18.24
N ALA A 171 14.15 -9.49 -17.17
CA ALA A 171 13.68 -8.18 -16.72
C ALA A 171 14.84 -7.28 -16.24
N LEU A 172 15.82 -7.83 -15.51
CA LEU A 172 17.02 -7.11 -15.10
C LEU A 172 17.84 -6.62 -16.30
N ASP A 173 18.05 -7.49 -17.29
CA ASP A 173 18.83 -7.16 -18.49
C ASP A 173 18.09 -6.12 -19.35
N ALA A 174 16.78 -6.30 -19.55
CA ALA A 174 15.95 -5.34 -20.25
C ALA A 174 15.91 -3.98 -19.55
N HIS A 175 15.93 -3.96 -18.21
CA HIS A 175 15.97 -2.73 -17.43
C HIS A 175 17.28 -1.98 -17.67
N GLN A 176 18.41 -2.69 -17.63
CA GLN A 176 19.72 -2.09 -17.91
C GLN A 176 19.78 -1.50 -19.32
N VAL A 177 19.33 -2.24 -20.34
CA VAL A 177 19.27 -1.73 -21.73
C VAL A 177 18.40 -0.48 -21.82
N ALA A 178 17.23 -0.45 -21.18
CA ALA A 178 16.36 0.72 -21.19
C ALA A 178 17.01 1.95 -20.53
N GLN A 179 17.82 1.75 -19.48
CA GLN A 179 18.61 2.83 -18.87
C GLN A 179 19.70 3.34 -19.82
N GLU A 180 20.40 2.45 -20.50
CA GLU A 180 21.46 2.79 -21.47
C GLU A 180 20.90 3.53 -22.70
N GLU A 181 19.70 3.16 -23.14
CA GLU A 181 18.96 3.81 -24.25
C GLU A 181 18.33 5.16 -23.84
N GLY A 182 18.27 5.47 -22.54
CA GLY A 182 17.61 6.67 -22.01
C GLY A 182 16.07 6.60 -22.04
N ASP A 183 15.49 5.41 -22.22
CA ASP A 183 14.04 5.19 -22.18
C ASP A 183 13.55 5.11 -20.72
N ALA A 184 13.35 6.27 -20.12
CA ALA A 184 12.93 6.40 -18.72
C ALA A 184 11.56 5.73 -18.45
N ALA A 185 10.64 5.75 -19.41
CA ALA A 185 9.31 5.16 -19.23
C ALA A 185 9.42 3.63 -19.12
N ARG A 186 10.17 3.00 -20.02
CA ARG A 186 10.42 1.56 -20.00
C ARG A 186 11.26 1.15 -18.79
N ALA A 187 12.29 1.92 -18.43
CA ALA A 187 13.11 1.67 -17.25
C ALA A 187 12.25 1.68 -15.97
N ASN A 188 11.41 2.69 -15.77
CA ASN A 188 10.53 2.77 -14.60
C ASN A 188 9.51 1.61 -14.54
N ALA A 189 8.94 1.21 -15.67
CA ALA A 189 8.02 0.08 -15.72
C ALA A 189 8.71 -1.25 -15.34
N LEU A 190 9.95 -1.46 -15.81
CA LEU A 190 10.74 -2.66 -15.48
C LEU A 190 11.22 -2.63 -14.03
N ALA A 191 11.61 -1.47 -13.50
CA ALA A 191 12.00 -1.33 -12.10
C ALA A 191 10.89 -1.78 -11.16
N LEU A 192 9.64 -1.41 -11.45
CA LEU A 192 8.48 -1.85 -10.68
C LEU A 192 8.26 -3.37 -10.77
N LEU A 193 8.41 -3.96 -11.96
CA LEU A 193 8.32 -5.42 -12.13
C LEU A 193 9.40 -6.18 -11.33
N ILE A 194 10.62 -5.64 -11.30
CA ILE A 194 11.75 -6.18 -10.55
C ILE A 194 11.52 -6.03 -9.04
N GLU A 195 10.98 -4.89 -8.60
CA GLU A 195 10.59 -4.64 -7.20
C GLU A 195 9.58 -5.68 -6.72
N LEU A 196 8.57 -5.99 -7.53
CA LEU A 196 7.54 -6.99 -7.22
C LEU A 196 8.03 -8.44 -7.36
N GLY A 197 9.09 -8.69 -8.13
CA GLY A 197 9.57 -10.04 -8.39
C GLY A 197 9.97 -10.80 -7.12
N ARG A 198 9.76 -12.12 -7.10
CA ARG A 198 10.08 -13.00 -5.95
C ARG A 198 11.58 -13.08 -5.64
N PHE A 199 12.42 -12.67 -6.58
CA PHE A 199 13.86 -12.78 -6.49
C PHE A 199 14.55 -11.44 -6.27
N ARG A 200 15.80 -11.50 -5.82
CA ARG A 200 16.78 -10.42 -5.87
C ARG A 200 18.12 -10.99 -6.33
N ARG A 201 19.01 -10.13 -6.86
CA ARG A 201 20.39 -10.51 -7.12
C ARG A 201 21.04 -10.99 -5.82
N CYS A 202 21.82 -12.06 -5.90
CA CYS A 202 22.58 -12.58 -4.76
C CYS A 202 23.50 -11.47 -4.23
N PRO A 203 23.49 -11.15 -2.93
CA PRO A 203 24.34 -10.07 -2.42
C PRO A 203 25.84 -10.41 -2.50
N THR A 204 26.20 -11.70 -2.54
CA THR A 204 27.59 -12.19 -2.61
C THR A 204 28.14 -12.11 -4.02
N CYS A 205 27.61 -12.90 -4.97
CA CYS A 205 28.13 -12.94 -6.33
C CYS A 205 27.50 -11.90 -7.26
N ARG A 206 26.36 -11.29 -6.88
CA ARG A 206 25.63 -10.29 -7.69
C ARG A 206 25.23 -10.77 -9.09
N ASP A 207 25.11 -12.09 -9.27
CA ASP A 207 24.90 -12.75 -10.57
C ASP A 207 26.10 -12.56 -11.55
N SER A 208 27.30 -12.27 -11.02
CA SER A 208 28.57 -12.21 -11.77
C SER A 208 28.94 -13.59 -12.29
N PHE A 209 29.24 -13.70 -13.59
CA PHE A 209 29.71 -14.96 -14.19
C PHE A 209 30.95 -15.53 -13.49
N ALA A 210 31.87 -14.68 -13.04
CA ALA A 210 33.12 -15.13 -12.42
C ALA A 210 32.91 -15.78 -11.04
N ASP A 211 31.96 -15.27 -10.25
CA ASP A 211 31.80 -15.65 -8.85
C ASP A 211 30.57 -16.53 -8.60
N LYS A 212 29.70 -16.66 -9.60
CA LYS A 212 28.38 -17.30 -9.46
C LYS A 212 28.49 -18.80 -9.28
N GLU A 213 29.31 -19.48 -10.08
CA GLU A 213 29.37 -20.96 -10.12
C GLU A 213 29.74 -21.55 -8.75
N ASP A 214 30.70 -20.92 -8.06
CA ASP A 214 31.18 -21.35 -6.73
C ASP A 214 30.44 -20.69 -5.56
N CYS A 215 29.42 -19.87 -5.82
CA CYS A 215 28.73 -19.13 -4.76
C CYS A 215 27.81 -20.05 -3.95
N ALA A 216 28.22 -20.37 -2.72
CA ALA A 216 27.44 -21.17 -1.77
C ALA A 216 26.09 -20.53 -1.40
N MET A 217 26.00 -19.20 -1.38
CA MET A 217 24.77 -18.49 -0.96
C MET A 217 23.61 -18.69 -1.92
N CYS A 218 23.87 -18.66 -3.23
CA CYS A 218 22.85 -18.89 -4.25
C CYS A 218 22.94 -20.27 -4.89
N ALA A 219 23.91 -21.10 -4.49
CA ALA A 219 24.20 -22.41 -5.08
C ALA A 219 24.29 -22.34 -6.62
N GLY A 220 25.13 -21.46 -7.16
CA GLY A 220 25.29 -21.33 -8.61
C GLY A 220 24.21 -20.51 -9.33
N ARG A 221 23.12 -20.10 -8.67
CA ARG A 221 21.98 -19.47 -9.35
C ARG A 221 22.11 -17.96 -9.56
N GLY A 222 22.97 -17.28 -8.81
CA GLY A 222 23.13 -15.82 -8.89
C GLY A 222 21.95 -14.98 -8.40
N LEU A 223 20.79 -15.61 -8.17
CA LEU A 223 19.59 -15.04 -7.58
C LEU A 223 19.27 -15.74 -6.27
N VAL A 224 18.65 -15.00 -5.35
CA VAL A 224 18.07 -15.53 -4.11
C VAL A 224 16.62 -15.06 -4.00
N GLU A 225 15.76 -15.86 -3.38
CA GLU A 225 14.39 -15.41 -3.09
C GLU A 225 14.42 -14.28 -2.06
N LYS A 226 13.50 -13.32 -2.20
CA LYS A 226 13.25 -12.32 -1.17
C LYS A 226 12.59 -13.03 0.01
N GLU A 227 13.12 -12.83 1.20
CA GLU A 227 12.43 -13.27 2.40
C GLU A 227 11.17 -12.39 2.54
N TRP A 228 10.00 -13.02 2.66
CA TRP A 228 8.73 -12.32 2.88
C TRP A 228 8.57 -11.88 4.35
N SER A 229 9.69 -11.68 5.04
CA SER A 229 9.77 -11.20 6.41
C SER A 229 10.09 -9.71 6.39
N SER A 230 9.01 -8.93 6.50
CA SER A 230 9.01 -7.61 7.14
C SER A 230 9.82 -6.53 6.42
N VAL A 231 9.21 -5.93 5.40
CA VAL A 231 9.32 -4.47 5.22
C VAL A 231 8.07 -3.86 5.84
#